data_AF-A0A0N1FLA8-F1
#
_entry.id   AF-A0A0N1FLA8-F1
#
_cell.length_a   1.000
_cell.length_b   1.000
_cell.length_c   1.000
_cell.angle_alpha   90.00
_cell.angle_beta   90.00
_cell.angle_gamma   90.00
#
_symmetry.space_group_name_H-M   'P 1'
#
loop_
_entity.id
_entity.type
_entity.pdbx_description
1 polymer ?
#
loop_
_entity_poly.entity_id
_entity_poly.type
_entity_poly.pdbx_seq_one_letter_code
_entity_poly.pdbx_strand_id
1 'polypeptide(L)'
;MRTNPLYDTWLFLIGDTPDHAGSGVGYLIVALFWALFIASCLIAWKAWRDDPAQRTSTHLATWFMRLMIGCMWFQGSLWKLPLPISGGFRYWTTEITTNAGFEIHKWIATNIFLPMLWLLNPLVYLTELSMAVAFMLGFMVRPLAAVGMLFVVQLWLGLYMHPMEWPWLYIFLIFVQGFFILHHAGHSLGLDGMIAKSSTGPLKGDGALARLYRRFA
;
A
#
# COMPACT_ATOMS: atom_id res chain seq x y z
N MET A 1 22.80 -3.35 14.71
CA MET A 1 23.35 -3.72 13.39
C MET A 1 23.34 -2.46 12.52
N ARG A 2 24.36 -2.20 11.71
CA ARG A 2 24.29 -1.12 10.71
C ARG A 2 23.36 -1.59 9.59
N THR A 3 22.26 -0.88 9.39
CA THR A 3 21.40 -1.04 8.23
C THR A 3 22.19 -0.73 6.96
N ASN A 4 22.02 -1.54 5.93
CA ASN A 4 22.62 -1.31 4.62
C ASN A 4 21.50 -1.42 3.58
N PRO A 5 21.08 -0.31 2.96
CA PRO A 5 19.89 -0.29 2.12
C PRO A 5 19.97 -1.27 0.95
N LEU A 6 21.16 -1.51 0.37
CA LEU A 6 21.32 -2.45 -0.74
C LEU A 6 21.26 -3.90 -0.27
N TYR A 7 21.90 -4.20 0.86
CA TYR A 7 21.88 -5.53 1.45
C TYR A 7 20.49 -5.89 1.98
N ASP A 8 19.84 -4.97 2.70
CA ASP A 8 18.50 -5.16 3.26
C ASP A 8 17.46 -5.35 2.14
N THR A 9 17.61 -4.60 1.03
CA THR A 9 16.79 -4.81 -0.18
C THR A 9 17.05 -6.18 -0.80
N TRP A 10 18.32 -6.58 -0.94
CA TRP A 10 18.66 -7.90 -1.47
C TRP A 10 18.03 -9.03 -0.64
N LEU A 11 18.16 -8.96 0.68
CA LEU A 11 17.56 -9.93 1.60
C LEU A 11 16.04 -9.99 1.45
N PHE A 12 15.37 -8.84 1.32
CA PHE A 12 13.94 -8.80 1.04
C PHE A 12 13.58 -9.51 -0.28
N LEU A 13 14.31 -9.25 -1.35
CA LEU A 13 14.05 -9.80 -2.68
C LEU A 13 14.21 -11.33 -2.76
N ILE A 14 15.03 -11.91 -1.89
CA ILE A 14 15.24 -13.37 -1.81
C ILE A 14 14.45 -14.03 -0.66
N GLY A 15 13.72 -13.25 0.14
CA GLY A 15 12.94 -13.77 1.27
C GLY A 15 13.75 -14.12 2.51
N ASP A 16 14.95 -13.57 2.65
CA ASP A 16 15.85 -13.84 3.78
C ASP A 16 15.80 -12.69 4.81
N THR A 17 14.58 -12.33 5.23
CA THR A 17 14.35 -11.37 6.31
C THR A 17 13.62 -12.01 7.48
N PRO A 18 13.73 -11.46 8.70
CA PRO A 18 12.98 -11.96 9.85
C PRO A 18 11.47 -12.01 9.61
N ASP A 19 10.92 -11.04 8.87
CA ASP A 19 9.48 -11.00 8.54
C ASP A 19 9.09 -12.16 7.61
N HIS A 20 9.92 -12.51 6.62
CA HIS A 20 9.67 -13.66 5.75
C HIS A 20 9.73 -14.97 6.54
N ALA A 21 10.76 -15.15 7.38
CA ALA A 21 10.91 -16.32 8.22
C ALA A 21 9.76 -16.45 9.23
N GLY A 22 9.34 -15.34 9.85
CA GLY A 22 8.25 -15.29 10.81
C GLY A 22 6.85 -15.44 10.22
N SER A 23 6.69 -15.21 8.92
CA SER A 23 5.37 -15.27 8.26
C SER A 23 4.76 -16.67 8.16
N GLY A 24 5.58 -17.72 8.18
CA GLY A 24 5.17 -19.11 7.89
C GLY A 24 4.92 -19.41 6.39
N VAL A 25 4.95 -18.38 5.52
CA VAL A 25 4.69 -18.49 4.07
C VAL A 25 5.69 -17.67 3.23
N GLY A 26 6.91 -17.49 3.74
CA GLY A 26 7.91 -16.57 3.19
C GLY A 26 8.14 -16.68 1.68
N TYR A 27 8.34 -17.89 1.15
CA TYR A 27 8.55 -18.07 -0.29
C TYR A 27 7.32 -17.73 -1.16
N LEU A 28 6.10 -17.93 -0.64
CA LEU A 28 4.88 -17.52 -1.35
C LEU A 28 4.77 -15.99 -1.41
N ILE A 29 5.19 -15.30 -0.35
CA ILE A 29 5.25 -13.83 -0.30
C ILE A 29 6.26 -13.31 -1.33
N VAL A 30 7.44 -13.91 -1.41
CA VAL A 30 8.46 -13.55 -2.42
C VAL A 30 7.93 -13.77 -3.83
N ALA A 31 7.31 -14.92 -4.10
CA ALA A 31 6.71 -15.22 -5.39
C ALA A 31 5.61 -14.22 -5.77
N LEU A 32 4.75 -13.86 -4.81
CA LEU A 32 3.70 -12.86 -4.98
C LEU A 32 4.30 -11.48 -5.29
N PHE A 33 5.32 -11.05 -4.55
CA PHE A 33 6.00 -9.78 -4.79
C PHE A 33 6.55 -9.71 -6.21
N TRP A 34 7.30 -10.73 -6.64
CA TRP A 34 7.87 -10.79 -7.99
C TRP A 34 6.79 -10.83 -9.07
N ALA A 35 5.70 -11.58 -8.85
CA ALA A 35 4.56 -11.60 -9.77
C ALA A 35 3.95 -10.21 -9.94
N LEU A 36 3.72 -9.47 -8.84
CA LEU A 36 3.18 -8.11 -8.89
C LEU A 36 4.16 -7.12 -9.54
N PHE A 37 5.45 -7.23 -9.25
CA PHE A 37 6.48 -6.37 -9.82
C PHE A 37 6.59 -6.57 -11.33
N ILE A 38 6.71 -7.83 -11.78
CA ILE A 38 6.76 -8.17 -13.20
C ILE A 38 5.47 -7.73 -13.89
N ALA A 39 4.31 -8.00 -13.30
CA ALA A 39 3.03 -7.55 -13.85
C ALA A 39 2.99 -6.02 -14.01
N SER A 40 3.45 -5.26 -13.02
CA SER A 40 3.54 -3.80 -13.10
C SER A 40 4.39 -3.34 -14.29
N CYS A 41 5.58 -3.93 -14.48
CA CYS A 41 6.45 -3.62 -15.60
C CYS A 41 5.80 -3.97 -16.95
N LEU A 42 5.14 -5.13 -17.05
CA LEU A 42 4.45 -5.56 -18.28
C LEU A 42 3.27 -4.65 -18.61
N ILE A 43 2.48 -4.25 -17.61
CA ILE A 43 1.37 -3.30 -17.75
C ILE A 43 1.91 -1.96 -18.23
N ALA A 44 2.96 -1.44 -17.60
CA ALA A 44 3.55 -0.16 -17.96
C ALA A 44 4.13 -0.19 -19.38
N TRP A 45 4.86 -1.24 -19.75
CA TRP A 45 5.38 -1.43 -21.09
C TRP A 45 4.27 -1.48 -22.13
N LYS A 46 3.19 -2.22 -21.86
CA LYS A 46 2.04 -2.31 -22.75
C LYS A 46 1.34 -0.96 -22.91
N ALA A 47 1.08 -0.25 -21.82
CA ALA A 47 0.48 1.08 -21.85
C ALA A 47 1.35 2.08 -22.63
N TRP A 48 2.67 2.07 -22.40
CA TRP A 48 3.64 2.89 -23.13
C TRP A 48 3.65 2.60 -24.64
N ARG A 49 3.59 1.32 -25.01
CA ARG A 49 3.58 0.88 -26.40
C ARG A 49 2.29 1.26 -27.10
N ASP A 50 1.15 0.96 -26.48
CA ASP A 50 -0.17 1.07 -27.12
C ASP A 50 -0.69 2.52 -27.14
N ASP A 51 -0.21 3.40 -26.26
CA ASP A 51 -0.69 4.79 -26.13
C ASP A 51 0.46 5.82 -26.20
N PRO A 52 0.69 6.45 -27.36
CA PRO A 52 1.72 7.47 -27.53
C PRO A 52 1.60 8.66 -26.57
N ALA A 53 0.39 8.99 -26.10
CA ALA A 53 0.19 10.09 -25.16
C ALA A 53 0.81 9.81 -23.78
N GLN A 54 1.01 8.53 -23.43
CA GLN A 54 1.65 8.13 -22.18
C GLN A 54 3.18 8.15 -22.23
N ARG A 55 3.79 8.45 -23.38
CA ARG A 55 5.24 8.42 -23.58
C ARG A 55 5.94 9.67 -23.08
N THR A 56 5.65 10.06 -21.84
CA THR A 56 6.18 11.28 -21.22
C THR A 56 6.92 10.94 -19.94
N SER A 57 7.88 11.80 -19.57
CA SER A 57 8.59 11.68 -18.30
C SER A 57 7.64 11.74 -17.11
N THR A 58 6.55 12.51 -17.20
CA THR A 58 5.52 12.62 -16.16
C THR A 58 4.83 11.28 -15.89
N HIS A 59 4.43 10.55 -16.93
CA HIS A 59 3.78 9.26 -16.76
C HIS A 59 4.75 8.20 -16.24
N LEU A 60 6.00 8.21 -16.74
CA LEU A 60 7.05 7.34 -16.24
C LEU A 60 7.37 7.59 -14.77
N ALA A 61 7.51 8.86 -14.37
CA ALA A 61 7.77 9.25 -12.99
C ALA A 61 6.60 8.89 -12.07
N THR A 62 5.36 9.17 -12.51
CA THR A 62 4.16 8.80 -11.74
C THR A 62 4.06 7.30 -11.53
N TRP A 63 4.29 6.49 -12.57
CA TRP A 63 4.35 5.03 -12.47
C TRP A 63 5.43 4.57 -11.49
N PHE A 64 6.64 5.11 -11.61
CA PHE A 64 7.75 4.71 -10.77
C PHE A 64 7.48 5.02 -9.29
N MET A 65 7.03 6.24 -8.98
CA MET A 65 6.69 6.63 -7.61
C MET A 65 5.54 5.78 -7.06
N ARG A 66 4.52 5.52 -7.86
CA ARG A 66 3.41 4.63 -7.51
C ARG A 66 3.88 3.21 -7.21
N LEU A 67 4.75 2.66 -8.05
CA LEU A 67 5.33 1.34 -7.85
C LEU A 67 6.14 1.27 -6.56
N MET A 68 7.00 2.25 -6.28
CA MET A 68 7.81 2.30 -5.06
C MET A 68 6.96 2.38 -3.80
N ILE A 69 5.89 3.18 -3.81
CA ILE A 69 4.94 3.23 -2.69
C ILE A 69 4.19 1.90 -2.55
N GLY A 70 3.83 1.25 -3.67
CA GLY A 70 3.29 -0.12 -3.65
C GLY A 70 4.25 -1.13 -3.00
N CYS A 71 5.54 -1.10 -3.35
CA CYS A 71 6.57 -1.93 -2.72
C CYS A 71 6.69 -1.64 -1.21
N MET A 72 6.64 -0.37 -0.81
CA MET A 72 6.67 0.02 0.60
C MET A 72 5.47 -0.56 1.37
N TRP A 73 4.25 -0.45 0.84
CA TRP A 73 3.07 -1.07 1.46
C TRP A 73 3.15 -2.59 1.51
N PHE A 74 3.70 -3.22 0.47
CA PHE A 74 3.92 -4.66 0.45
C PHE A 74 4.85 -5.08 1.58
N GLN A 75 6.03 -4.46 1.67
CA GLN A 75 7.00 -4.74 2.72
C GLN A 75 6.43 -4.42 4.11
N GLY A 76 5.74 -3.28 4.25
CA GLY A 76 5.07 -2.87 5.49
C GLY A 76 4.00 -3.86 5.97
N SER A 77 3.38 -4.62 5.07
CA SER A 77 2.39 -5.63 5.44
C SER A 77 3.00 -6.85 6.15
N LEU A 78 4.29 -7.15 5.94
CA LEU A 78 4.87 -8.43 6.35
C LEU A 78 4.99 -8.58 7.86
N TRP A 79 5.28 -7.51 8.60
CA TRP A 79 5.37 -7.56 10.06
C TRP A 79 4.00 -7.76 10.75
N LYS A 80 2.90 -7.80 9.98
CA LYS A 80 1.56 -8.18 10.44
C LYS A 80 1.34 -9.69 10.39
N LEU A 81 2.33 -10.47 9.97
CA LEU A 81 2.30 -11.93 9.96
C LEU A 81 3.09 -12.49 11.16
N PRO A 82 2.75 -13.71 11.64
CA PRO A 82 1.66 -14.57 11.17
C PRO A 82 0.29 -14.11 11.68
N LEU A 83 -0.76 -14.48 10.95
CA LEU A 83 -2.16 -14.28 11.36
C LEU A 83 -2.57 -15.36 12.39
N PRO A 84 -3.57 -15.11 13.25
CA PRO A 84 -4.41 -13.91 13.32
C PRO A 84 -3.85 -12.78 14.17
N ILE A 85 -2.78 -12.99 14.94
CA ILE A 85 -2.14 -11.93 15.76
C ILE A 85 -0.63 -12.10 15.69
N SER A 86 0.02 -11.17 15.00
CA SER A 86 1.48 -11.06 14.96
C SER A 86 2.03 -10.30 16.17
N GLY A 87 3.26 -10.62 16.55
CA GLY A 87 3.97 -9.90 17.61
C GLY A 87 4.17 -8.43 17.27
N GLY A 88 4.54 -8.12 16.02
CA GLY A 88 4.71 -6.75 15.54
C GLY A 88 3.42 -5.94 15.64
N PHE A 89 2.30 -6.45 15.11
CA PHE A 89 1.01 -5.74 15.17
C PHE A 89 0.52 -5.49 16.60
N ARG A 90 0.67 -6.48 17.48
CA ARG A 90 0.37 -6.30 18.91
C ARG A 90 1.24 -5.20 19.52
N TYR A 91 2.56 -5.26 19.31
CA TYR A 91 3.50 -4.28 19.86
C TYR A 91 3.11 -2.85 19.47
N TRP A 92 2.98 -2.57 18.18
CA TRP A 92 2.63 -1.23 17.71
C TRP A 92 1.22 -0.78 18.13
N THR A 93 0.27 -1.70 18.26
CA THR A 93 -1.05 -1.34 18.80
C THR A 93 -0.97 -0.99 20.29
N THR A 94 -0.12 -1.68 21.05
CA THR A 94 0.15 -1.32 22.46
C THR A 94 0.81 0.05 22.57
N GLU A 95 1.74 0.40 21.69
CA GLU A 95 2.37 1.74 21.69
C GLU A 95 1.34 2.88 21.50
N ILE A 96 0.24 2.64 20.78
CA ILE A 96 -0.83 3.64 20.62
C ILE A 96 -1.53 3.96 21.96
N THR A 97 -1.60 3.00 22.89
CA THR A 97 -2.27 3.19 24.18
C THR A 97 -1.59 4.24 25.06
N THR A 98 -0.30 4.46 24.87
CA THR A 98 0.51 5.39 25.67
C THR A 98 0.93 6.63 24.87
N ASN A 99 1.17 6.47 23.56
CA ASN A 99 1.83 7.49 22.74
C ASN A 99 0.90 8.24 21.78
N ALA A 100 -0.41 7.98 21.79
CA ALA A 100 -1.33 8.74 20.94
C ALA A 100 -1.39 10.21 21.34
N GLY A 101 -1.57 11.09 20.34
CA GLY A 101 -1.65 12.54 20.54
C GLY A 101 -2.90 12.99 21.31
N PHE A 102 -3.92 12.14 21.40
CA PHE A 102 -5.18 12.43 22.08
C PHE A 102 -5.61 11.29 23.01
N GLU A 103 -6.17 11.62 24.17
CA GLU A 103 -6.65 10.64 25.15
C GLU A 103 -7.76 9.73 24.60
N ILE A 104 -8.65 10.24 23.75
CA ILE A 104 -9.68 9.41 23.10
C ILE A 104 -9.06 8.32 22.21
N HIS A 105 -7.94 8.61 21.54
CA HIS A 105 -7.24 7.62 20.71
C HIS A 105 -6.61 6.54 21.58
N LYS A 106 -6.01 6.91 22.72
CA LYS A 106 -5.49 5.96 23.71
C LYS A 106 -6.59 5.06 24.25
N TRP A 107 -7.74 5.64 24.57
CA TRP A 107 -8.91 4.91 25.07
C TRP A 107 -9.43 3.90 24.05
N ILE A 108 -9.58 4.31 22.78
CA ILE A 108 -9.99 3.40 21.69
C ILE A 108 -8.96 2.28 21.51
N ALA A 109 -7.66 2.59 21.50
CA ALA A 109 -6.63 1.58 21.36
C ALA A 109 -6.67 0.55 22.49
N THR A 110 -6.84 1.02 23.72
CA THR A 110 -6.87 0.18 24.93
C THR A 110 -8.12 -0.69 25.00
N ASN A 111 -9.30 -0.11 24.75
CA ASN A 111 -10.58 -0.77 25.00
C ASN A 111 -11.20 -1.43 23.77
N ILE A 112 -10.76 -1.06 22.56
CA ILE A 112 -11.31 -1.58 21.30
C ILE A 112 -10.22 -2.29 20.50
N PHE A 113 -9.09 -1.63 20.22
CA PHE A 113 -8.10 -2.23 19.31
C PHE A 113 -7.40 -3.44 19.93
N LEU A 114 -6.88 -3.33 21.15
CA LEU A 114 -6.18 -4.43 21.82
C LEU A 114 -7.06 -5.67 22.04
N PRO A 115 -8.32 -5.56 22.50
CA PRO A 115 -9.20 -6.73 22.61
C PRO A 115 -9.58 -7.35 21.26
N MET A 116 -9.59 -6.55 20.19
CA MET A 116 -10.04 -6.95 18.86
C MET A 116 -8.87 -7.27 17.89
N LEU A 117 -7.65 -7.45 18.38
CA LEU A 117 -6.47 -7.72 17.54
C LEU A 117 -6.66 -8.91 16.60
N TRP A 118 -7.37 -9.96 17.04
CA TRP A 118 -7.64 -11.15 16.24
C TRP A 118 -8.42 -10.85 14.95
N LEU A 119 -9.22 -9.78 14.94
CA LEU A 119 -9.97 -9.31 13.78
C LEU A 119 -9.23 -8.17 13.06
N LEU A 120 -8.66 -7.23 13.82
CA LEU A 120 -7.99 -6.06 13.25
C LEU A 120 -6.71 -6.43 12.51
N ASN A 121 -5.89 -7.34 13.03
CA ASN A 121 -4.63 -7.68 12.39
C ASN A 121 -4.84 -8.28 10.98
N PRO A 122 -5.72 -9.28 10.75
CA PRO A 122 -5.99 -9.76 9.39
C PRO A 122 -6.54 -8.65 8.49
N LEU A 123 -7.46 -7.81 8.99
CA LEU A 123 -8.03 -6.71 8.21
C LEU A 123 -6.98 -5.68 7.79
N VAL A 124 -6.09 -5.30 8.71
CA VAL A 124 -5.01 -4.36 8.44
C VAL A 124 -4.02 -4.97 7.44
N TYR A 125 -3.61 -6.23 7.63
CA TYR A 125 -2.75 -6.93 6.68
C TYR A 125 -3.36 -6.94 5.26
N LEU A 126 -4.63 -7.33 5.12
CA LEU A 126 -5.33 -7.35 3.84
C LEU A 126 -5.47 -5.94 3.24
N THR A 127 -5.68 -4.92 4.07
CA THR A 127 -5.79 -3.54 3.62
C THR A 127 -4.45 -3.05 3.05
N GLU A 128 -3.35 -3.28 3.76
CA GLU A 128 -2.01 -2.91 3.29
C GLU A 128 -1.60 -3.69 2.03
N LEU A 129 -1.88 -5.00 1.99
CA LEU A 129 -1.64 -5.81 0.80
C LEU A 129 -2.49 -5.34 -0.39
N SER A 130 -3.75 -4.97 -0.16
CA SER A 130 -4.64 -4.44 -1.21
C SER A 130 -4.13 -3.11 -1.76
N MET A 131 -3.63 -2.22 -0.89
CA MET A 131 -2.97 -0.98 -1.30
C MET A 131 -1.70 -1.27 -2.11
N ALA A 132 -0.87 -2.21 -1.68
CA ALA A 132 0.32 -2.64 -2.42
C ALA A 132 -0.04 -3.12 -3.83
N VAL A 133 -0.99 -4.04 -3.96
CA VAL A 133 -1.47 -4.56 -5.24
C VAL A 133 -2.02 -3.44 -6.12
N ALA A 134 -2.88 -2.58 -5.58
CA ALA A 134 -3.47 -1.46 -6.28
C ALA A 134 -2.41 -0.50 -6.85
N PHE A 135 -1.42 -0.12 -6.03
CA PHE A 135 -0.38 0.82 -6.45
C PHE A 135 0.63 0.18 -7.41
N MET A 136 1.06 -1.06 -7.17
CA MET A 136 1.97 -1.75 -8.09
C MET A 136 1.33 -1.90 -9.48
N LEU A 137 0.09 -2.37 -9.56
CA LEU A 137 -0.58 -2.62 -10.84
C LEU A 137 -1.21 -1.36 -11.46
N GLY A 138 -1.37 -0.29 -10.68
CA GLY A 138 -2.09 0.90 -11.11
C GLY A 138 -3.59 0.64 -11.30
N PHE A 139 -4.20 -0.12 -10.39
CA PHE A 139 -5.61 -0.52 -10.43
C PHE A 139 -6.33 -0.03 -9.17
N MET A 140 -7.45 0.70 -9.34
CA MET A 140 -8.21 1.30 -8.26
C MET A 140 -7.34 2.18 -7.35
N VAL A 141 -6.41 2.94 -7.94
CA VAL A 141 -5.39 3.68 -7.17
C VAL A 141 -6.02 4.76 -6.30
N ARG A 142 -6.97 5.54 -6.81
CA ARG A 142 -7.55 6.66 -6.06
C ARG A 142 -8.33 6.23 -4.81
N PRO A 143 -9.26 5.25 -4.84
CA PRO A 143 -9.95 4.83 -3.63
C PRO A 143 -8.99 4.19 -2.62
N LEU A 144 -8.00 3.40 -3.08
CA LEU A 144 -7.02 2.80 -2.18
C LEU A 144 -6.03 3.82 -1.62
N ALA A 145 -5.73 4.89 -2.36
CA ALA A 145 -4.97 6.02 -1.85
C ALA A 145 -5.74 6.81 -0.79
N ALA A 146 -7.06 6.96 -0.94
CA ALA A 146 -7.90 7.56 0.10
C ALA A 146 -7.93 6.69 1.37
N VAL A 147 -8.06 5.36 1.22
CA VAL A 147 -7.94 4.43 2.35
C VAL A 147 -6.55 4.54 3.00
N GLY A 148 -5.48 4.55 2.21
CA GLY A 148 -4.12 4.71 2.72
C GLY A 148 -3.89 6.03 3.43
N MET A 149 -4.50 7.12 2.95
CA MET A 149 -4.45 8.42 3.62
C MET A 149 -5.11 8.35 5.00
N LEU A 150 -6.33 7.80 5.09
CA LEU A 150 -7.02 7.63 6.38
C LEU A 150 -6.24 6.71 7.32
N PHE A 151 -5.65 5.65 6.78
CA PHE A 151 -4.83 4.72 7.53
C PHE A 151 -3.59 5.41 8.12
N VAL A 152 -2.88 6.21 7.32
CA VAL A 152 -1.70 6.96 7.77
C VAL A 152 -2.08 8.07 8.75
N VAL A 153 -3.23 8.72 8.59
CA VAL A 153 -3.76 9.68 9.59
C VAL A 153 -3.99 8.98 10.93
N GLN A 154 -4.58 7.79 10.92
CA GLN A 154 -4.78 7.00 12.14
C GLN A 154 -3.44 6.65 12.82
N LEU A 155 -2.41 6.27 12.04
CA LEU A 155 -1.06 6.01 12.59
C LEU A 155 -0.41 7.28 13.14
N TRP A 156 -0.48 8.38 12.41
CA TRP A 156 0.06 9.67 12.83
C TRP A 156 -0.51 10.12 14.17
N LEU A 157 -1.84 10.05 14.31
CA LEU A 157 -2.53 10.40 15.56
C LEU A 157 -2.24 9.38 16.67
N GLY A 158 -2.09 8.10 16.32
CA GLY A 158 -1.83 7.02 17.27
C GLY A 158 -0.41 6.99 17.83
N LEU A 159 0.57 7.51 17.09
CA LEU A 159 2.00 7.44 17.46
C LEU A 159 2.65 8.83 17.60
N TYR A 160 1.86 9.89 17.63
CA TYR A 160 2.35 11.28 17.62
C TYR A 160 3.41 11.60 18.69
N MET A 161 3.27 11.03 19.89
CA MET A 161 4.18 11.27 21.02
C MET A 161 5.25 10.18 21.17
N HIS A 162 5.32 9.20 20.26
CA HIS A 162 6.27 8.10 20.37
C HIS A 162 7.70 8.61 20.12
N PRO A 163 8.67 8.38 21.04
CA PRO A 163 9.97 9.05 21.02
C PRO A 163 10.86 8.65 19.83
N MET A 164 10.63 7.48 19.26
CA MET A 164 11.38 6.98 18.09
C MET A 164 10.71 7.31 16.76
N GLU A 165 9.51 7.92 16.78
CA GLU A 165 8.76 8.25 15.58
C GLU A 165 8.97 9.71 15.18
N TRP A 166 9.11 9.95 13.89
CA TRP A 166 9.17 11.31 13.35
C TRP A 166 7.85 11.65 12.65
N PRO A 167 7.02 12.55 13.21
CA PRO A 167 5.65 12.78 12.73
C PRO A 167 5.54 13.16 11.25
N TRP A 168 6.57 13.82 10.70
CA TRP A 168 6.57 14.25 9.30
C TRP A 168 6.63 13.10 8.30
N LEU A 169 7.12 11.92 8.69
CA LEU A 169 7.08 10.74 7.82
C LEU A 169 5.64 10.41 7.40
N TYR A 170 4.71 10.47 8.36
CA TYR A 170 3.29 10.26 8.10
C TYR A 170 2.69 11.35 7.23
N ILE A 171 3.05 12.62 7.47
CA ILE A 171 2.57 13.75 6.67
C ILE A 171 3.03 13.64 5.21
N PHE A 172 4.28 13.24 4.97
CA PHE A 172 4.77 13.01 3.62
C PHE A 172 4.02 11.86 2.94
N LEU A 173 3.73 10.76 3.65
CA LEU A 173 2.92 9.68 3.11
C LEU A 173 1.49 10.16 2.80
N ILE A 174 0.86 10.96 3.66
CA ILE A 174 -0.44 11.60 3.38
C ILE A 174 -0.39 12.43 2.10
N PHE A 175 0.64 13.25 1.91
CA PHE A 175 0.79 14.04 0.68
C PHE A 175 0.99 13.17 -0.56
N VAL A 176 1.78 12.11 -0.48
CA VAL A 176 1.97 11.16 -1.59
C VAL A 176 0.64 10.51 -1.98
N GLN A 177 -0.16 10.07 -0.99
CA GLN A 177 -1.51 9.56 -1.25
C GLN A 177 -2.41 10.64 -1.86
N GLY A 178 -2.32 11.88 -1.38
CA GLY A 178 -3.04 13.03 -1.93
C GLY A 178 -2.70 13.26 -3.40
N PHE A 179 -1.42 13.20 -3.77
CA PHE A 179 -1.00 13.31 -5.17
C PHE A 179 -1.54 12.16 -6.02
N PHE A 180 -1.60 10.92 -5.50
CA PHE A 180 -2.22 9.81 -6.23
C PHE A 180 -3.71 10.02 -6.50
N ILE A 181 -4.43 10.61 -5.54
CA ILE A 181 -5.84 10.95 -5.67
C ILE A 181 -6.05 12.07 -6.70
N LEU A 182 -5.27 13.17 -6.58
CA LEU A 182 -5.43 14.38 -7.39
C LEU A 182 -5.00 14.19 -8.84
N HIS A 183 -3.91 13.45 -9.08
CA HIS A 183 -3.34 13.27 -10.41
C HIS A 183 -3.79 11.99 -11.11
N HIS A 184 -4.78 11.27 -10.55
CA HIS A 184 -5.26 9.99 -11.08
C HIS A 184 -4.09 9.04 -11.40
N ALA A 185 -3.24 8.78 -10.40
CA ALA A 185 -1.97 8.10 -10.65
C ALA A 185 -2.11 6.71 -11.29
N GLY A 186 -3.27 6.05 -11.16
CA GLY A 186 -3.58 4.79 -11.86
C GLY A 186 -3.65 4.89 -13.38
N HIS A 187 -3.96 6.07 -13.93
CA HIS A 187 -3.98 6.30 -15.37
C HIS A 187 -2.58 6.38 -16.01
N SER A 188 -1.55 6.64 -15.21
CA SER A 188 -0.17 6.73 -15.70
C SER A 188 0.48 5.36 -15.76
N LEU A 189 0.58 4.77 -16.95
CA LEU A 189 1.17 3.45 -17.19
C LEU A 189 0.63 2.39 -16.21
N GLY A 190 -0.68 2.42 -15.98
CA GLY A 190 -1.39 1.55 -15.04
C GLY A 190 -2.66 0.96 -15.65
N LEU A 191 -3.21 -0.04 -14.97
CA LEU A 191 -4.43 -0.73 -15.41
C LEU A 191 -5.64 0.20 -15.52
N ASP A 192 -5.80 1.17 -14.62
CA ASP A 192 -6.92 2.11 -14.68
C ASP A 192 -6.95 2.84 -16.03
N GLY A 193 -5.78 3.26 -16.54
CA GLY A 193 -5.65 3.95 -17.82
C GLY A 193 -5.95 3.04 -19.01
N MET A 194 -5.52 1.78 -18.93
CA MET A 194 -5.81 0.78 -19.96
C MET A 194 -7.29 0.39 -20.00
N ILE A 195 -7.92 0.21 -18.83
CA ILE A 195 -9.33 -0.15 -18.71
C ILE A 195 -10.21 1.00 -19.21
N ALA A 196 -9.88 2.24 -18.87
CA ALA A 196 -10.60 3.42 -19.35
C ALA A 196 -10.64 3.53 -20.89
N LYS A 197 -9.62 3.00 -21.57
CA LYS A 197 -9.50 3.00 -23.05
C LYS A 197 -9.91 1.68 -23.69
N SER A 198 -10.17 0.64 -22.91
CA SER A 198 -10.46 -0.69 -23.44
C SER A 198 -11.80 -0.74 -24.16
N SER A 199 -11.79 -1.26 -25.39
CA SER A 199 -13.00 -1.53 -26.18
C SER A 199 -13.62 -2.90 -25.88
N THR A 200 -13.10 -3.64 -24.90
CA THR A 200 -13.53 -4.99 -24.51
C THR A 200 -13.57 -5.16 -23.00
N GLY A 201 -14.46 -6.02 -22.49
CA GLY A 201 -14.55 -6.38 -21.07
C GLY A 201 -15.81 -5.88 -20.35
N PRO A 202 -16.00 -6.26 -19.08
CA PRO A 202 -17.22 -5.98 -18.31
C PRO A 202 -17.39 -4.49 -17.96
N LEU A 203 -16.33 -3.69 -18.08
CA LEU A 203 -16.33 -2.24 -17.83
C LEU A 203 -16.45 -1.41 -19.12
N LYS A 204 -16.83 -2.03 -20.25
CA LYS A 204 -17.06 -1.35 -21.55
C LYS A 204 -18.37 -0.55 -21.53
N GLY A 205 -18.37 0.59 -22.23
CA GLY A 205 -19.58 1.39 -22.51
C GLY A 205 -20.05 2.20 -21.29
N ASP A 206 -21.34 2.55 -21.27
CA ASP A 206 -21.96 3.45 -20.27
C ASP A 206 -22.82 2.72 -19.23
N GLY A 207 -22.59 1.42 -19.04
CA GLY A 207 -23.25 0.65 -17.99
C GLY A 207 -22.99 1.22 -16.59
N ALA A 208 -23.87 0.94 -15.64
CA ALA A 208 -23.78 1.46 -14.26
C ALA A 208 -22.42 1.15 -13.59
N LEU A 209 -21.91 -0.08 -13.78
CA LEU A 209 -20.61 -0.51 -13.26
C LEU A 209 -19.44 0.26 -13.89
N ALA A 210 -19.48 0.48 -15.21
CA ALA A 210 -18.45 1.23 -15.92
C ALA A 210 -18.42 2.71 -15.49
N ARG A 211 -19.60 3.32 -15.30
CA ARG A 211 -19.71 4.69 -14.78
C ARG A 211 -19.23 4.79 -13.33
N LEU A 212 -19.57 3.81 -12.50
CA LEU A 212 -19.11 3.75 -11.11
C LEU A 212 -17.59 3.65 -11.06
N TYR A 213 -17.00 2.72 -11.83
CA TYR A 213 -15.56 2.55 -11.94
C TYR A 213 -14.88 3.84 -12.40
N ARG A 214 -15.30 4.45 -13.52
CA ARG A 214 -14.70 5.71 -14.03
C ARG A 214 -14.79 6.89 -13.07
N ARG A 215 -15.78 6.90 -12.17
CA ARG A 215 -15.91 7.94 -11.15
C ARG A 215 -14.82 7.81 -10.08
N PHE A 216 -14.49 6.57 -9.71
CA PHE A 216 -13.57 6.29 -8.62
C PHE A 216 -12.15 5.99 -9.07
N ALA A 217 -11.93 5.43 -10.26
CA ALA A 217 -10.61 5.15 -10.84
C ALA A 217 -9.80 6.42 -11.18
#